data_AF-A0A7K1DRP4-F1
#
_entry.id   AF-A0A7K1DRP4-F1
#
_cell.length_a   1.000
_cell.length_b   1.000
_cell.length_c   1.000
_cell.angle_alpha   90.00
_cell.angle_beta   90.00
_cell.angle_gamma   90.00
#
_symmetry.space_group_name_H-M   'P 1'
#
loop_
_entity.id
_entity.type
_entity.pdbx_description
1 polymer ?
#
loop_
_entity_poly.entity_id
_entity_poly.type
_entity_poly.pdbx_seq_one_letter_code
_entity_poly.pdbx_strand_id
1 'polypeptide(L)'
;MIDTAHSDRYLSFDRAEWADLRAATPLTIRERDLVELRGINDQIDLDEVTAIYLPLTRLLNLYVSATQNLHKVSATFLGAMAPKVPYVIGIAGSVAVGKSTFARILQALLARWPEHPRVDLITTDGFLFP
;
A
#
# COMPACT_ATOMS: atom_id res chain seq x y z
N MET A 1 -0.71 31.40 20.05
CA MET A 1 -2.14 31.20 20.29
C MET A 1 -2.53 29.97 19.49
N ILE A 2 -2.60 28.81 20.15
CA ILE A 2 -2.93 27.53 19.51
C ILE A 2 -4.45 27.45 19.55
N ASP A 3 -5.07 27.53 18.38
CA ASP A 3 -6.52 27.40 18.23
C ASP A 3 -6.92 25.93 18.36
N THR A 4 -7.78 25.63 19.33
CA THR A 4 -8.37 24.31 19.55
C THR A 4 -9.79 24.32 19.01
N ALA A 5 -10.06 23.66 17.87
CA ALA A 5 -11.27 22.85 17.62
C ALA A 5 -11.44 22.40 16.15
N HIS A 6 -10.72 21.35 15.77
CA HIS A 6 -11.28 20.14 15.16
C HIS A 6 -10.16 19.09 15.21
N SER A 7 -10.31 18.03 16.01
CA SER A 7 -9.39 16.89 15.92
C SER A 7 -9.69 16.16 14.62
N ASP A 8 -9.17 16.67 13.52
CA ASP A 8 -9.37 16.09 12.22
C ASP A 8 -8.83 14.66 12.25
N ARG A 9 -9.66 13.68 11.92
CA ARG A 9 -9.29 12.25 12.00
C ARG A 9 -8.33 11.85 10.88
N TYR A 10 -8.05 12.76 9.97
CA TYR A 10 -7.25 12.57 8.78
C TYR A 10 -6.16 13.63 8.71
N LEU A 11 -4.99 13.21 8.25
CA LEU A 11 -3.95 14.13 7.82
C LEU A 11 -4.18 14.42 6.33
N SER A 12 -4.23 15.69 5.98
CA SER A 12 -4.37 16.14 4.60
C SER A 12 -3.01 16.56 4.07
N PHE A 13 -2.73 16.17 2.83
CA PHE A 13 -1.51 16.52 2.12
C PHE A 13 -1.89 16.96 0.72
N ASP A 14 -1.22 17.99 0.21
CA ASP A 14 -1.20 18.20 -1.23
C ASP A 14 -0.28 17.19 -1.93
N ARG A 15 -0.25 17.24 -3.27
CA ARG A 15 0.55 16.30 -4.07
C ARG A 15 2.05 16.42 -3.81
N ALA A 16 2.57 17.63 -3.60
CA ALA A 16 4.00 17.86 -3.40
C ALA A 16 4.42 17.37 -2.01
N GLU A 17 3.65 17.74 -0.97
CA GLU A 17 3.85 17.29 0.40
C GLU A 17 3.84 15.74 0.49
N TRP A 18 2.88 15.10 -0.19
CA TRP A 18 2.79 13.64 -0.22
C TRP A 18 3.98 12.99 -0.95
N ALA A 19 4.38 13.56 -2.09
CA ALA A 19 5.49 13.04 -2.89
C ALA A 19 6.83 13.11 -2.12
N ASP A 20 7.04 14.16 -1.33
CA ASP A 20 8.26 14.36 -0.55
C ASP A 20 8.44 13.32 0.57
N LEU A 21 7.35 12.69 1.04
CA LEU A 21 7.42 11.60 2.01
C LEU A 21 8.23 10.40 1.49
N ARG A 22 8.48 10.29 0.18
CA ARG A 22 9.38 9.27 -0.39
C ARG A 22 10.82 9.39 0.13
N ALA A 23 11.31 10.62 0.37
CA ALA A 23 12.73 10.90 0.55
C ALA A 23 13.32 10.35 1.87
N ALA A 24 12.47 10.05 2.85
CA ALA A 24 12.89 9.68 4.20
C ALA A 24 13.34 8.21 4.37
N THR A 25 13.39 7.36 3.34
CA THR A 25 13.92 5.98 3.45
C THR A 25 14.44 5.48 2.10
N PRO A 26 15.57 4.73 2.06
CA PRO A 26 16.07 4.13 0.82
C PRO A 26 15.02 3.19 0.22
N LEU A 27 14.46 3.53 -0.92
CA LEU A 27 13.56 2.66 -1.68
C LEU A 27 14.36 1.53 -2.33
N THR A 28 13.89 0.30 -2.17
CA THR A 28 14.39 -0.87 -2.90
C THR A 28 13.91 -0.92 -4.36
N ILE A 29 12.83 -0.19 -4.67
CA ILE A 29 12.28 -0.06 -6.02
C ILE A 29 13.07 1.02 -6.76
N ARG A 30 13.88 0.59 -7.73
CA ARG A 30 14.67 1.46 -8.61
C ARG A 30 13.84 1.88 -9.82
N GLU A 31 14.23 2.96 -10.46
CA GLU A 31 13.58 3.50 -11.66
C GLU A 31 13.45 2.45 -12.79
N ARG A 32 14.44 1.57 -12.95
CA ARG A 32 14.37 0.42 -13.89
C ARG A 32 13.21 -0.53 -13.59
N ASP A 33 12.87 -0.71 -12.32
CA ASP A 33 11.78 -1.58 -11.91
C ASP A 33 10.46 -0.90 -12.31
N LEU A 34 10.39 0.45 -12.24
CA LEU A 34 9.23 1.21 -12.70
C LEU A 34 9.02 1.11 -14.22
N VAL A 35 10.09 1.02 -15.01
CA VAL A 35 10.00 0.80 -16.47
C VAL A 35 9.37 -0.56 -16.80
N GLU A 36 9.69 -1.61 -16.05
CA GLU A 36 9.03 -2.91 -16.20
C GLU A 36 7.53 -2.85 -15.86
N LEU A 37 7.10 -1.99 -14.93
CA LEU A 37 5.68 -1.80 -14.61
C LEU A 37 4.92 -1.17 -15.78
N ARG A 38 5.55 -0.25 -16.54
CA ARG A 38 4.95 0.26 -17.79
C ARG A 38 4.68 -0.85 -18.79
N GLY A 39 5.58 -1.82 -18.92
CA GLY A 39 5.38 -2.97 -19.80
C GLY A 39 4.20 -3.87 -19.42
N ILE A 40 3.73 -3.80 -18.17
CA ILE A 40 2.55 -4.53 -17.67
C ILE A 40 1.25 -3.75 -17.94
N ASN A 41 1.34 -2.42 -18.11
CA ASN A 41 0.19 -1.56 -18.37
C ASN A 41 0.66 -0.25 -19.03
N ASP A 42 0.44 -0.13 -20.34
CA ASP A 42 0.87 1.00 -21.19
C ASP A 42 0.31 2.37 -20.75
N GLN A 43 -0.64 2.40 -19.81
CA GLN A 43 -1.23 3.63 -19.28
C GLN A 43 -0.56 4.17 -18.00
N ILE A 44 0.53 3.55 -17.52
CA ILE A 44 1.15 3.98 -16.26
C ILE A 44 2.12 5.16 -16.47
N ASP A 45 1.75 6.32 -15.93
CA ASP A 45 2.63 7.46 -15.79
C ASP A 45 3.66 7.24 -14.66
N LEU A 46 4.95 7.42 -14.96
CA LEU A 46 6.03 7.21 -13.99
C LEU A 46 6.04 8.32 -12.93
N ASP A 47 5.62 9.53 -13.30
CA ASP A 47 5.55 10.65 -12.39
C ASP A 47 4.44 10.42 -11.36
N GLU A 48 3.31 9.83 -11.79
CA GLU A 48 2.23 9.44 -10.89
C GLU A 48 2.66 8.30 -9.95
N VAL A 49 3.32 7.25 -10.46
CA VAL A 49 3.85 6.17 -9.63
C VAL A 49 4.79 6.72 -8.56
N THR A 50 5.68 7.61 -8.97
CA THR A 50 6.71 8.17 -8.09
C THR A 50 6.13 9.11 -7.05
N ALA A 51 5.21 9.99 -7.45
CA ALA A 51 4.63 11.00 -6.57
C ALA A 51 3.57 10.42 -5.62
N ILE A 52 2.78 9.43 -6.06
CA ILE A 52 1.61 8.95 -5.34
C ILE A 52 1.81 7.55 -4.77
N TYR A 53 2.16 6.59 -5.62
CA TYR A 53 2.14 5.17 -5.25
C TYR A 53 3.35 4.75 -4.43
N LEU A 54 4.54 5.32 -4.65
CA LEU A 54 5.73 4.99 -3.85
C LEU A 54 5.58 5.40 -2.38
N PRO A 55 5.19 6.64 -2.02
CA PRO A 55 4.91 7.00 -0.63
C PRO A 55 3.82 6.12 -0.01
N LEU A 56 2.74 5.83 -0.76
CA LEU A 56 1.65 4.98 -0.27
C LEU A 56 2.11 3.56 0.04
N THR A 57 2.82 2.92 -0.88
CA THR A 57 3.32 1.55 -0.72
C THR A 57 4.24 1.47 0.49
N ARG A 58 5.09 2.48 0.69
CA ARG A 58 5.95 2.58 1.88
C ARG A 58 5.13 2.69 3.17
N LEU A 59 4.11 3.55 3.20
CA LEU A 59 3.24 3.68 4.37
C LEU A 59 2.54 2.35 4.70
N LEU A 60 2.03 1.67 3.67
CA LEU A 60 1.41 0.35 3.83
C LEU A 60 2.40 -0.68 4.38
N ASN A 61 3.64 -0.71 3.91
CA ASN A 61 4.66 -1.63 4.44
C ASN A 61 4.98 -1.36 5.91
N LEU A 62 5.02 -0.09 6.34
CA LEU A 62 5.16 0.25 7.75
C LEU A 62 4.01 -0.32 8.58
N TYR A 63 2.76 -0.19 8.11
CA TYR A 63 1.60 -0.78 8.77
C TYR A 63 1.65 -2.31 8.80
N VAL A 64 2.00 -2.95 7.68
CA VAL A 64 2.10 -4.41 7.59
C VAL A 64 3.15 -4.93 8.58
N SER A 65 4.34 -4.34 8.58
CA SER A 65 5.42 -4.73 9.50
C SER A 65 5.05 -4.52 10.96
N ALA A 66 4.40 -3.39 11.30
CA ALA A 66 3.94 -3.12 12.66
C ALA A 66 2.89 -4.15 13.13
N THR A 67 1.88 -4.45 12.29
CA THR A 67 0.85 -5.44 12.61
C THR A 67 1.44 -6.84 12.75
N GLN A 68 2.34 -7.24 11.85
CA GLN A 68 3.01 -8.55 11.94
C GLN A 68 3.86 -8.65 13.21
N ASN A 69 4.56 -7.59 13.59
CA ASN A 69 5.34 -7.57 14.82
C ASN A 69 4.43 -7.69 16.06
N LEU A 70 3.31 -6.96 16.08
CA LEU A 70 2.33 -7.07 17.16
C LEU A 70 1.79 -8.50 17.29
N HIS A 71 1.45 -9.15 16.18
CA HIS A 71 1.01 -10.55 16.19
C HIS A 71 2.08 -11.50 16.75
N LYS A 72 3.35 -11.31 16.38
CA LYS A 72 4.47 -12.11 16.90
C LYS A 72 4.59 -11.94 18.42
N VAL A 73 4.59 -10.70 18.91
CA VAL A 73 4.69 -10.39 20.35
C VAL A 73 3.54 -11.02 21.13
N SER A 74 2.30 -10.87 20.64
CA SER A 74 1.12 -11.47 21.28
C SER A 74 1.19 -12.99 21.32
N ALA A 75 1.62 -13.64 20.23
CA ALA A 75 1.77 -15.09 20.20
C ALA A 75 2.84 -15.60 21.17
N THR A 76 3.99 -14.91 21.23
CA THR A 76 5.05 -15.22 22.21
C THR A 76 4.55 -15.09 23.64
N PHE A 77 3.82 -14.02 23.96
CA PHE A 77 3.23 -13.82 25.28
C PHE A 77 2.24 -14.93 25.67
N LEU A 78 1.43 -15.39 24.70
CA LEU A 78 0.44 -16.45 24.91
C LEU A 78 1.02 -17.87 24.84
N GLY A 79 2.33 -18.03 24.60
CA GLY A 79 2.96 -19.35 24.44
C GLY A 79 2.51 -20.10 23.19
N ALA A 80 1.97 -19.39 22.20
CA ALA A 80 1.49 -19.96 20.95
C ALA A 80 2.51 -19.76 19.82
N MET A 81 2.52 -20.67 18.85
CA MET A 81 3.15 -20.42 17.56
C MET A 81 2.36 -19.32 16.84
N ALA A 82 3.02 -18.22 16.44
CA ALA A 82 2.37 -17.18 15.67
C ALA A 82 2.00 -17.72 14.27
N PRO A 83 0.71 -17.95 13.95
CA PRO A 83 0.36 -18.32 12.59
C PRO A 83 0.68 -17.13 11.67
N LYS A 84 1.14 -17.42 10.44
CA LYS A 84 1.32 -16.39 9.43
C LYS A 84 -0.07 -15.93 8.97
N VAL A 85 -0.55 -14.82 9.54
CA VAL A 85 -1.82 -14.21 9.15
C VAL A 85 -1.59 -13.27 7.96
N PRO A 86 -2.36 -13.42 6.85
CA PRO A 86 -2.32 -12.46 5.75
C PRO A 86 -2.72 -11.06 6.20
N TYR A 87 -2.11 -10.03 5.62
CA TYR A 87 -2.57 -8.65 5.77
C TYR A 87 -3.55 -8.33 4.64
N VAL A 88 -4.74 -7.85 4.97
CA VAL A 88 -5.81 -7.59 3.99
C VAL A 88 -5.95 -6.08 3.78
N ILE A 89 -5.88 -5.65 2.51
CA ILE A 89 -6.10 -4.25 2.10
C ILE A 89 -7.41 -4.20 1.30
N GLY A 90 -8.39 -3.46 1.82
CA GLY A 90 -9.64 -3.21 1.12
C GLY A 90 -9.56 -1.96 0.23
N ILE A 91 -9.92 -2.08 -1.04
CA ILE A 91 -9.96 -0.96 -2.00
C ILE A 91 -11.41 -0.73 -2.42
N ALA A 92 -11.98 0.40 -2.01
CA ALA A 92 -13.38 0.76 -2.27
C ALA A 92 -13.49 2.04 -3.12
N GLY A 93 -14.70 2.32 -3.63
CA GLY A 93 -14.97 3.48 -4.49
C GLY A 93 -16.05 3.20 -5.55
N SER A 94 -16.51 4.24 -6.23
CA SER A 94 -17.57 4.17 -7.24
C SER A 94 -17.20 3.29 -8.46
N VAL A 95 -18.20 2.89 -9.25
CA VAL A 95 -17.98 2.23 -10.54
C VAL A 95 -17.21 3.19 -11.47
N ALA A 96 -16.30 2.65 -12.29
CA ALA A 96 -15.46 3.39 -13.23
C ALA A 96 -14.44 4.39 -12.62
N VAL A 97 -14.32 4.54 -11.30
CA VAL A 97 -13.32 5.43 -10.66
C VAL A 97 -11.86 4.94 -10.78
N GLY A 98 -11.63 3.75 -11.35
CA GLY A 98 -10.29 3.21 -11.56
C GLY A 98 -9.75 2.26 -10.47
N LYS A 99 -10.60 1.75 -9.56
CA LYS A 99 -10.20 0.80 -8.48
C LYS A 99 -9.33 -0.36 -8.97
N SER A 100 -9.71 -1.00 -10.07
CA SER A 100 -9.01 -2.17 -10.59
C SER A 100 -7.62 -1.82 -11.14
N THR A 101 -7.48 -0.63 -11.73
CA THR A 101 -6.18 -0.11 -12.18
C THR A 101 -5.29 0.18 -10.98
N PHE A 102 -5.80 0.92 -10.00
CA PHE A 102 -5.09 1.24 -8.76
C PHE A 102 -4.64 -0.03 -8.02
N ALA A 103 -5.52 -1.02 -7.88
CA ALA A 103 -5.24 -2.28 -7.19
C ALA A 103 -4.13 -3.10 -7.88
N ARG A 104 -4.13 -3.16 -9.22
CA ARG A 104 -3.09 -3.85 -10.00
C ARG A 104 -1.72 -3.18 -9.85
N ILE A 105 -1.67 -1.85 -9.89
CA ILE A 105 -0.43 -1.10 -9.69
C ILE A 105 0.09 -1.33 -8.26
N LEU A 106 -0.79 -1.21 -7.27
CA LEU A 106 -0.43 -1.42 -5.88
C LEU A 106 0.07 -2.85 -5.61
N GLN A 107 -0.60 -3.86 -6.18
CA GLN A 107 -0.17 -5.27 -6.11
C GLN A 107 1.25 -5.44 -6.66
N ALA A 108 1.53 -4.92 -7.85
CA ALA A 108 2.82 -5.06 -8.50
C ALA A 108 3.95 -4.36 -7.72
N LEU A 109 3.66 -3.20 -7.11
CA LEU A 109 4.61 -2.47 -6.27
C LEU A 109 4.88 -3.19 -4.94
N LEU A 110 3.84 -3.68 -4.26
CA LEU A 110 3.99 -4.40 -2.99
C LEU A 110 4.74 -5.74 -3.17
N ALA A 111 4.50 -6.45 -4.27
CA ALA A 111 5.11 -7.76 -4.54
C ALA A 111 6.63 -7.71 -4.72
N ARG A 112 7.21 -6.52 -4.94
CA ARG A 112 8.65 -6.32 -5.10
C ARG A 112 9.40 -6.12 -3.80
N TRP A 113 8.70 -5.98 -2.68
CA TRP A 113 9.35 -5.86 -1.39
C TRP A 113 9.78 -7.24 -0.88
N PRO A 114 11.03 -7.41 -0.40
CA PRO A 114 11.53 -8.70 0.08
C PRO A 114 10.69 -9.31 1.21
N GLU A 115 10.07 -8.45 2.02
CA GLU A 115 9.25 -8.81 3.17
C GLU A 115 7.88 -9.39 2.75
N HIS A 116 7.43 -9.13 1.51
CA HIS A 116 6.09 -9.46 0.99
C HIS A 116 6.15 -10.15 -0.39
N PRO A 117 6.74 -11.35 -0.48
CA PRO A 117 6.98 -12.01 -1.76
C PRO A 117 5.72 -12.55 -2.45
N ARG A 118 4.56 -12.52 -1.78
CA ARG A 118 3.26 -12.96 -2.32
C ARG A 118 2.21 -11.91 -2.01
N VAL A 119 1.63 -11.35 -3.06
CA VAL A 119 0.56 -10.36 -2.99
C VAL A 119 -0.51 -10.77 -4.00
N ASP A 120 -1.66 -11.21 -3.50
CA ASP A 120 -2.79 -11.65 -4.31
C ASP A 120 -3.82 -10.53 -4.44
N LEU A 121 -4.54 -10.50 -5.56
CA LEU A 121 -5.62 -9.55 -5.84
C LEU A 121 -6.91 -10.33 -6.10
N ILE A 122 -7.93 -10.07 -5.29
CA ILE A 122 -9.26 -10.65 -5.41
C ILE A 122 -10.27 -9.52 -5.61
N THR A 123 -11.13 -9.64 -6.62
CA THR A 123 -12.24 -8.70 -6.85
C THR A 123 -13.51 -9.20 -6.17
N THR A 124 -14.31 -8.29 -5.62
CA THR A 124 -15.59 -8.64 -4.97
C THR A 124 -16.69 -9.01 -5.96
N ASP A 125 -16.52 -8.66 -7.24
CA ASP A 125 -17.50 -8.94 -8.30
C ASP A 125 -17.69 -10.45 -8.51
N GLY A 126 -16.68 -11.27 -8.20
CA GLY A 126 -16.76 -12.73 -8.25
C GLY A 126 -17.61 -13.36 -7.14
N PHE A 127 -18.10 -12.57 -6.17
CA PHE A 127 -18.96 -13.01 -5.07
C PHE A 127 -20.42 -12.58 -5.27
N LEU A 128 -20.75 -11.97 -6.40
CA LEU A 128 -22.14 -11.65 -6.74
C LEU A 128 -22.95 -12.92 -7.00
N PHE A 129 -24.23 -12.88 -6.65
CA PHE A 129 -25.14 -14.02 -6.85
C PHE A 129 -25.32 -14.31 -8.36
N PRO A 130 -25.40 -15.60 -8.78
CA PRO A 130 -25.62 -15.96 -10.18
C PRO A 130 -26.93 -15.45 -10.78
#